data_AF-A0A6A7KI25-F1
#
_entry.id   AF-A0A6A7KI25-F1
#
_cell.length_a   1.000
_cell.length_b   1.000
_cell.length_c   1.000
_cell.angle_alpha   90.00
_cell.angle_beta   90.00
_cell.angle_gamma   90.00
#
_symmetry.space_group_name_H-M   'P 1'
#
loop_
_entity.id
_entity.type
_entity.pdbx_description
1 polymer ?
#
loop_
_entity_poly.entity_id
_entity_poly.type
_entity_poly.pdbx_seq_one_letter_code
_entity_poly.pdbx_strand_id
1 'polypeptide(L)'
;MKSPELLRETAKVLEETEEKIKGLTSLSPKRKQIALKKIREAKENFRKIADDVVIDNEELANFFLKRAVKLKNSTNNKSIERLGEKEYLKDVEAMFRYSKAAPYDFAGLMKYVNRAYKAYVWGMVSFFVVTAFLPVEFKITSLILLIPILLSLLSLRKRGYTGLMLAFAAIPIPLITGALAVRAYIDVFINPTALQEAAQGLGVSTTTAQIVAGVMVLFGIAELVLLSYAIYMFYKHRHAFL
;
A
#
# COMPACT_ATOMS: atom_id res chain seq x y z
N MET A 1 13.88 19.14 -18.85
CA MET A 1 13.65 17.81 -18.23
C MET A 1 13.47 16.82 -19.35
N LYS A 2 14.14 15.66 -19.30
CA LYS A 2 14.07 14.67 -20.39
C LYS A 2 13.00 13.61 -20.15
N SER A 3 12.64 13.33 -18.89
CA SER A 3 11.57 12.37 -18.58
C SER A 3 10.24 12.67 -19.28
N PRO A 4 9.74 13.92 -19.36
CA PRO A 4 8.50 14.22 -20.07
C PRO A 4 8.47 13.74 -21.53
N GLU A 5 9.56 13.94 -22.27
CA GLU A 5 9.66 13.55 -23.68
C GLU A 5 9.64 12.02 -23.81
N LEU A 6 10.43 11.31 -23.00
CA LEU A 6 10.48 9.85 -22.98
C LEU A 6 9.14 9.21 -22.57
N LEU A 7 8.39 9.85 -21.65
CA LEU A 7 7.07 9.39 -21.24
C LEU A 7 6.02 9.60 -22.35
N ARG A 8 6.09 10.72 -23.09
CA ARG A 8 5.26 10.95 -24.29
C ARG A 8 5.59 9.95 -25.40
N GLU A 9 6.87 9.65 -25.61
CA GLU A 9 7.29 8.64 -26.56
C GLU A 9 6.81 7.25 -26.14
N THR A 10 6.89 6.92 -24.85
CA THR A 10 6.34 5.67 -24.30
C THR A 10 4.83 5.57 -24.60
N ALA A 11 4.07 6.64 -24.38
CA ALA A 11 2.64 6.66 -24.72
C ALA A 11 2.39 6.43 -26.23
N LYS A 12 3.20 7.05 -27.12
CA LYS A 12 3.13 6.83 -28.58
C LYS A 12 3.42 5.37 -28.96
N VAL A 13 4.43 4.75 -28.37
CA VAL A 13 4.74 3.33 -28.60
C VAL A 13 3.60 2.42 -28.14
N LEU A 14 2.91 2.76 -27.06
CA LEU A 14 1.73 2.02 -26.59
C LEU A 14 0.51 2.23 -27.49
N GLU A 15 0.37 3.39 -28.12
CA GLU A 15 -0.64 3.64 -29.16
C GLU A 15 -0.44 2.73 -30.37
N GLU A 16 0.79 2.61 -30.88
CA GLU A 16 1.13 1.66 -31.94
C GLU A 16 0.89 0.20 -31.50
N THR A 17 1.14 -0.11 -30.22
CA THR A 17 0.87 -1.43 -29.65
C THR A 17 -0.63 -1.73 -29.61
N GLU A 18 -1.46 -0.75 -29.23
CA GLU A 18 -2.92 -0.87 -29.24
C GLU A 18 -3.44 -1.24 -30.64
N GLU A 19 -2.98 -0.55 -31.68
CA GLU A 19 -3.36 -0.85 -33.07
C GLU A 19 -2.93 -2.25 -33.49
N LYS A 20 -1.70 -2.68 -33.14
CA LYS A 20 -1.25 -4.05 -33.42
C LYS A 20 -2.12 -5.09 -32.72
N ILE A 21 -2.55 -4.86 -31.47
CA ILE A 21 -3.41 -5.79 -30.74
C ILE A 21 -4.74 -5.98 -31.48
N LYS A 22 -5.33 -4.92 -32.05
CA LYS A 22 -6.58 -5.01 -32.82
C LYS A 22 -6.46 -5.97 -34.03
N GLY A 23 -5.27 -6.08 -34.63
CA GLY A 23 -4.98 -7.01 -35.73
C GLY A 23 -4.66 -8.45 -35.31
N LEU A 24 -4.52 -8.75 -34.01
CA LEU A 24 -4.15 -10.10 -33.56
C LEU A 24 -5.28 -11.10 -33.73
N THR A 25 -4.93 -12.29 -34.23
CA THR A 25 -5.78 -13.48 -34.30
C THR A 25 -5.31 -14.56 -33.31
N SER A 26 -4.07 -14.48 -32.84
CA SER A 26 -3.46 -15.42 -31.89
C SER A 26 -3.91 -15.25 -30.44
N LEU A 27 -4.83 -14.32 -30.16
CA LEU A 27 -5.43 -14.13 -28.85
C LEU A 27 -6.92 -14.42 -28.90
N SER A 28 -7.43 -15.18 -27.94
CA SER A 28 -8.88 -15.30 -27.74
C SER A 28 -9.56 -13.92 -27.58
N PRO A 29 -10.81 -13.73 -28.04
CA PRO A 29 -11.50 -12.44 -28.00
C PRO A 29 -11.51 -11.78 -26.61
N LYS A 30 -11.73 -12.57 -25.56
CA LYS A 30 -11.71 -12.11 -24.16
C LYS A 30 -10.34 -11.58 -23.76
N ARG A 31 -9.26 -12.28 -24.10
CA ARG A 31 -7.88 -11.88 -23.75
C ARG A 31 -7.44 -10.65 -24.55
N LYS A 32 -7.82 -10.58 -25.81
CA LYS A 32 -7.60 -9.40 -26.68
C LYS A 32 -8.26 -8.15 -26.08
N GLN A 33 -9.51 -8.25 -25.62
CA GLN A 33 -10.22 -7.14 -24.98
C GLN A 33 -9.52 -6.69 -23.69
N ILE A 34 -9.06 -7.63 -22.85
CA ILE A 34 -8.32 -7.32 -21.63
C ILE A 34 -7.01 -6.60 -21.95
N ALA A 35 -6.27 -7.06 -22.97
CA ALA A 35 -5.03 -6.44 -23.39
C ALA A 35 -5.24 -5.01 -23.91
N LEU A 36 -6.22 -4.81 -24.79
CA LEU A 36 -6.59 -3.48 -25.31
C LEU A 36 -6.93 -2.50 -24.19
N LYS A 37 -7.77 -2.92 -23.23
CA LYS A 37 -8.14 -2.07 -22.09
C LYS A 37 -6.91 -1.62 -21.29
N LYS A 38 -6.02 -2.56 -20.95
CA LYS A 38 -4.81 -2.26 -20.16
C LYS A 38 -3.83 -1.37 -20.89
N ILE A 39 -3.60 -1.60 -22.18
CA ILE A 39 -2.69 -0.77 -22.98
C ILE A 39 -3.24 0.63 -23.18
N ARG A 40 -4.56 0.77 -23.40
CA ARG A 40 -5.21 2.08 -23.49
C ARG A 40 -5.07 2.87 -22.19
N GLU A 41 -5.41 2.27 -21.05
CA GLU A 41 -5.24 2.91 -19.75
C GLU A 41 -3.76 3.27 -19.50
N ALA A 42 -2.82 2.38 -19.86
CA ALA A 42 -1.39 2.65 -19.70
C ALA A 42 -0.92 3.84 -20.55
N LYS A 43 -1.33 3.90 -21.82
CA LYS A 43 -1.06 5.01 -22.73
C LYS A 43 -1.54 6.34 -22.14
N GLU A 44 -2.79 6.38 -21.67
CA GLU A 44 -3.40 7.59 -21.09
C GLU A 44 -2.66 8.03 -19.81
N ASN A 45 -2.31 7.08 -18.94
CA ASN A 45 -1.53 7.35 -17.74
C ASN A 45 -0.15 7.95 -18.09
N PHE A 46 0.57 7.39 -19.06
CA PHE A 46 1.88 7.90 -19.48
C PHE A 46 1.81 9.27 -20.14
N ARG A 47 0.76 9.53 -20.93
CA ARG A 47 0.53 10.86 -21.52
C ARG A 47 0.27 11.88 -20.41
N LYS A 48 -0.63 11.57 -19.48
CA LYS A 48 -0.95 12.47 -18.36
C LYS A 48 0.25 12.75 -17.46
N ILE A 49 0.99 11.71 -17.06
CA ILE A 49 2.14 11.89 -16.16
C ILE A 49 3.26 12.70 -16.80
N ALA A 50 3.41 12.68 -18.13
CA ALA A 50 4.39 13.49 -18.83
C ALA A 50 4.15 14.99 -18.68
N ASP A 51 2.90 15.41 -18.47
CA ASP A 51 2.53 16.81 -18.23
C ASP A 51 2.65 17.20 -16.74
N ASP A 52 2.61 16.21 -15.83
CA ASP A 52 2.64 16.38 -14.37
C ASP A 52 4.04 16.08 -13.76
N VAL A 53 5.11 16.02 -14.56
CA VAL A 53 6.45 15.65 -14.06
C VAL A 53 7.03 16.75 -13.15
N VAL A 54 7.31 16.38 -11.91
CA VAL A 54 7.99 17.21 -10.91
C VAL A 54 9.40 16.69 -10.62
N ILE A 55 9.64 15.39 -10.78
CA ILE A 55 10.92 14.73 -10.53
C ILE A 55 11.46 14.20 -11.86
N ASP A 56 12.61 14.70 -12.31
CA ASP A 56 13.29 14.20 -13.52
C ASP A 56 14.05 12.91 -13.17
N ASN A 57 13.59 11.79 -13.72
CA ASN A 57 14.23 10.48 -13.59
C ASN A 57 14.36 9.86 -14.99
N GLU A 58 15.38 10.32 -15.71
CA GLU A 58 15.63 9.92 -17.10
C GLU A 58 15.85 8.41 -17.23
N GLU A 59 16.53 7.78 -16.27
CA GLU A 59 16.81 6.34 -16.28
C GLU A 59 15.53 5.50 -16.22
N LEU A 60 14.61 5.83 -15.30
CA LEU A 60 13.34 5.13 -15.16
C LEU A 60 12.42 5.38 -16.36
N ALA A 61 12.39 6.61 -16.89
CA ALA A 61 11.62 6.91 -18.10
C ALA A 61 12.15 6.13 -19.31
N ASN A 62 13.47 6.02 -19.46
CA ASN A 62 14.10 5.17 -20.48
C ASN A 62 13.80 3.68 -20.27
N PHE A 63 13.77 3.21 -19.02
CA PHE A 63 13.37 1.83 -18.72
C PHE A 63 11.94 1.55 -19.20
N PHE A 64 10.99 2.46 -18.96
CA PHE A 64 9.62 2.33 -19.46
C PHE A 64 9.55 2.30 -20.98
N LEU A 65 10.27 3.20 -21.66
CA LEU A 65 10.33 3.23 -23.12
C LEU A 65 10.87 1.91 -23.70
N LYS A 66 12.00 1.42 -23.17
CA LYS A 66 12.59 0.13 -23.58
C LYS A 66 11.61 -1.02 -23.40
N ARG A 67 10.84 -1.04 -22.30
CA ARG A 67 9.82 -2.05 -22.04
C ARG A 67 8.63 -1.94 -23.01
N ALA A 68 8.16 -0.73 -23.30
CA ALA A 68 7.09 -0.49 -24.25
C ALA A 68 7.49 -0.92 -25.67
N VAL A 69 8.72 -0.60 -26.11
CA VAL A 69 9.24 -1.03 -27.42
C VAL A 69 9.35 -2.55 -27.50
N LYS A 70 9.87 -3.20 -26.45
CA LYS A 70 9.92 -4.66 -26.37
C LYS A 70 8.53 -5.28 -26.53
N LEU A 71 7.53 -4.74 -25.84
CA LEU A 71 6.14 -5.20 -25.93
C LEU A 71 5.54 -4.98 -27.32
N LYS A 72 5.77 -3.81 -27.93
CA LYS A 72 5.34 -3.52 -29.30
C LYS A 72 5.91 -4.53 -30.30
N ASN A 73 7.18 -4.89 -30.13
CA ASN A 73 7.88 -5.82 -31.02
C ASN A 73 7.42 -7.27 -30.82
N SER A 74 7.02 -7.66 -29.61
CA SER A 74 6.42 -8.98 -29.34
C SER A 74 4.93 -9.08 -29.69
N THR A 75 4.26 -7.95 -29.99
CA THR A 75 2.84 -7.90 -30.36
C THR A 75 2.66 -8.25 -31.85
N ASN A 76 2.74 -9.55 -32.17
CA ASN A 76 2.38 -10.13 -33.47
C ASN A 76 2.05 -11.62 -33.29
N ASN A 77 1.28 -12.20 -34.22
CA ASN A 77 0.78 -13.58 -34.09
C ASN A 77 1.92 -14.59 -33.85
N LYS A 78 2.95 -14.59 -34.71
CA LYS A 78 4.11 -15.50 -34.62
C LYS A 78 4.82 -15.44 -33.27
N SER A 79 5.01 -14.23 -32.74
CA SER A 79 5.69 -14.03 -31.45
C SER A 79 4.85 -14.53 -30.28
N ILE A 80 3.55 -14.26 -30.31
CA ILE A 80 2.61 -14.68 -29.25
C ILE A 80 2.39 -16.18 -29.27
N GLU A 81 2.30 -16.81 -30.44
CA GLU A 81 2.23 -18.26 -30.58
C GLU A 81 3.47 -18.94 -29.97
N ARG A 82 4.66 -18.37 -30.17
CA ARG A 82 5.91 -18.86 -29.59
C ARG A 82 6.04 -18.61 -28.08
N LEU A 83 5.67 -17.41 -27.61
CA LEU A 83 5.74 -17.04 -26.17
C LEU A 83 4.64 -17.71 -25.34
N GLY A 84 3.50 -17.99 -25.96
CA GLY A 84 2.25 -18.31 -25.30
C GLY A 84 1.47 -17.06 -24.88
N GLU A 85 0.16 -17.11 -25.02
CA GLU A 85 -0.75 -16.00 -24.66
C GLU A 85 -0.58 -15.53 -23.21
N LYS A 86 -0.30 -16.46 -22.28
CA LYS A 86 -0.15 -16.15 -20.84
C LYS A 86 1.06 -15.26 -20.58
N GLU A 87 2.20 -15.54 -21.19
CA GLU A 87 3.42 -14.75 -20.99
C GLU A 87 3.28 -13.37 -21.66
N TYR A 88 2.68 -13.31 -22.85
CA TYR A 88 2.37 -12.02 -23.48
C TYR A 88 1.47 -11.15 -22.58
N LEU A 89 0.42 -11.72 -22.00
CA LEU A 89 -0.47 -11.00 -21.08
C LEU A 89 0.22 -10.56 -19.79
N LYS A 90 1.27 -11.27 -19.32
CA LYS A 90 2.09 -10.79 -18.20
C LYS A 90 2.89 -9.55 -18.58
N ASP A 91 3.44 -9.48 -19.79
CA ASP A 91 4.15 -8.28 -20.25
C ASP A 91 3.20 -7.08 -20.38
N VAL A 92 1.99 -7.29 -20.89
CA VAL A 92 0.92 -6.27 -20.92
C VAL A 92 0.56 -5.81 -19.51
N GLU A 93 0.37 -6.75 -18.57
CA GLU A 93 0.08 -6.46 -17.17
C GLU A 93 1.22 -5.69 -16.48
N ALA A 94 2.48 -6.04 -16.77
CA ALA A 94 3.63 -5.33 -16.23
C ALA A 94 3.64 -3.86 -16.69
N MET A 95 3.42 -3.61 -17.98
CA MET A 95 3.37 -2.27 -18.53
C MET A 95 2.24 -1.44 -17.92
N PHE A 96 1.08 -2.06 -17.72
CA PHE A 96 -0.04 -1.46 -17.03
C PHE A 96 0.29 -1.07 -15.58
N ARG A 97 0.93 -1.96 -14.82
CA ARG A 97 1.38 -1.66 -13.45
C ARG A 97 2.39 -0.52 -13.40
N TYR A 98 3.36 -0.50 -14.30
CA TYR A 98 4.32 0.60 -14.40
C TYR A 98 3.62 1.94 -14.65
N SER A 99 2.61 1.98 -15.53
CA SER A 99 1.84 3.20 -15.80
C SER A 99 1.13 3.74 -14.56
N LYS A 100 0.67 2.85 -13.66
CA LYS A 100 -0.01 3.22 -12.41
C LYS A 100 0.96 3.61 -11.28
N ALA A 101 2.18 3.11 -11.33
CA ALA A 101 3.24 3.45 -10.39
C ALA A 101 3.94 4.77 -10.76
N ALA A 102 3.98 5.13 -12.05
CA ALA A 102 4.67 6.33 -12.55
C ALA A 102 4.28 7.64 -11.82
N PRO A 103 3.02 7.90 -11.45
CA PRO A 103 2.67 9.10 -10.67
C PRO A 103 3.40 9.24 -9.33
N TYR A 104 3.81 8.13 -8.72
CA TYR A 104 4.58 8.13 -7.48
C TYR A 104 6.04 8.51 -7.75
N ASP A 105 6.62 8.02 -8.84
CA ASP A 105 8.01 8.26 -9.19
C ASP A 105 8.26 9.65 -9.81
N PHE A 106 7.27 10.20 -10.54
CA PHE A 106 7.45 11.42 -11.33
C PHE A 106 6.65 12.64 -10.82
N ALA A 107 5.44 12.46 -10.27
CA ALA A 107 4.55 13.57 -9.84
C ALA A 107 4.56 13.82 -8.32
N GLY A 108 5.53 13.28 -7.60
CA GLY A 108 5.68 13.52 -6.16
C GLY A 108 4.58 12.93 -5.28
N LEU A 109 3.78 11.98 -5.77
CA LEU A 109 2.73 11.33 -4.97
C LEU A 109 3.29 10.43 -3.85
N MET A 110 4.59 10.11 -3.87
CA MET A 110 5.26 9.36 -2.79
C MET A 110 5.11 10.00 -1.40
N LYS A 111 4.91 11.32 -1.31
CA LYS A 111 4.66 11.98 -0.02
C LYS A 111 3.43 11.41 0.71
N TYR A 112 2.40 11.00 -0.03
CA TYR A 112 1.18 10.43 0.55
C TYR A 112 1.42 9.03 1.10
N VAL A 113 2.18 8.21 0.35
CA VAL A 113 2.60 6.87 0.78
C VAL A 113 3.49 6.95 2.02
N ASN A 114 4.43 7.89 2.06
CA ASN A 114 5.31 8.10 3.21
C ASN A 114 4.54 8.55 4.45
N ARG A 115 3.50 9.38 4.30
CA ARG A 115 2.61 9.75 5.42
C ARG A 115 1.82 8.53 5.92
N ALA A 116 1.29 7.71 5.01
CA ALA A 116 0.59 6.47 5.38
C ALA A 116 1.50 5.49 6.12
N TYR A 117 2.75 5.34 5.64
CA TYR A 117 3.76 4.52 6.31
C TYR A 117 4.07 5.01 7.72
N LYS A 118 4.27 6.33 7.91
CA LYS A 118 4.49 6.90 9.26
C LYS A 118 3.28 6.69 10.17
N ALA A 119 2.07 6.88 9.66
CA ALA A 119 0.85 6.61 10.42
C ALA A 119 0.75 5.13 10.81
N TYR A 120 1.07 4.21 9.90
CA TYR A 120 1.12 2.78 10.19
C TYR A 120 2.15 2.46 11.30
N VAL A 121 3.37 3.00 11.22
CA VAL A 121 4.41 2.84 12.25
C VAL A 121 3.90 3.33 13.61
N TRP A 122 3.41 4.56 13.68
CA TRP A 122 2.96 5.14 14.95
C TRP A 122 1.69 4.48 15.50
N GLY A 123 0.80 4.02 14.62
CA GLY A 123 -0.35 3.21 15.00
C GLY A 123 0.07 1.88 15.61
N MET A 124 1.04 1.19 15.00
CA MET A 124 1.58 -0.07 15.54
C MET A 124 2.35 0.13 16.85
N VAL A 125 3.11 1.22 16.99
CA VAL A 125 3.72 1.58 18.29
C VAL A 125 2.66 1.78 19.36
N SER A 126 1.59 2.50 19.03
CA SER A 126 0.48 2.73 19.95
C SER A 126 -0.19 1.43 20.37
N PHE A 127 -0.43 0.51 19.42
CA PHE A 127 -0.92 -0.84 19.68
C PHE A 127 -0.04 -1.58 20.70
N PHE A 128 1.28 -1.65 20.48
CA PHE A 128 2.18 -2.36 21.40
C PHE A 128 2.24 -1.74 22.80
N VAL A 129 2.16 -0.41 22.89
CA VAL A 129 2.10 0.29 24.18
C VAL A 129 0.82 -0.05 24.91
N VAL A 130 -0.33 0.03 24.24
CA VAL A 130 -1.64 -0.30 24.81
C VAL A 130 -1.68 -1.75 25.29
N THR A 131 -1.24 -2.70 24.45
CA THR A 131 -1.30 -4.12 24.80
C THR A 131 -0.42 -4.49 25.98
N ALA A 132 0.66 -3.76 26.25
CA ALA A 132 1.51 -4.00 27.41
C ALA A 132 0.78 -3.84 28.75
N PHE A 133 -0.26 -2.99 28.78
CA PHE A 133 -1.08 -2.69 29.96
C PHE A 133 -2.44 -3.39 29.96
N LEU A 134 -2.71 -4.26 28.98
CA LEU A 134 -3.91 -5.09 28.92
C LEU A 134 -3.66 -6.49 29.54
N PRO A 135 -4.72 -7.31 29.71
CA PRO A 135 -4.59 -8.71 30.12
C PRO A 135 -3.64 -9.54 29.25
N VAL A 136 -3.19 -10.67 29.78
CA VAL A 136 -2.11 -11.48 29.20
C VAL A 136 -2.42 -11.98 27.78
N GLU A 137 -3.69 -12.21 27.46
CA GLU A 137 -4.17 -12.67 26.16
C GLU A 137 -3.86 -11.65 25.06
N PHE A 138 -3.96 -10.35 25.36
CA PHE A 138 -3.62 -9.27 24.44
C PHE A 138 -2.10 -9.17 24.24
N LYS A 139 -1.31 -9.44 25.29
CA LYS A 139 0.16 -9.48 25.20
C LYS A 139 0.60 -10.61 24.27
N ILE A 140 0.06 -11.81 24.45
CA ILE A 140 0.33 -12.97 23.57
C ILE A 140 -0.06 -12.63 22.12
N THR A 141 -1.23 -12.03 21.92
CA THR A 141 -1.70 -11.61 20.59
C THR A 141 -0.73 -10.63 19.94
N SER A 142 -0.25 -9.63 20.69
CA SER A 142 0.71 -8.65 20.17
C SER A 142 2.05 -9.32 19.78
N LEU A 143 2.51 -10.31 20.54
CA LEU A 143 3.73 -11.06 20.22
C LEU A 143 3.59 -11.90 18.94
N ILE A 144 2.44 -12.53 18.74
CA ILE A 144 2.14 -13.28 17.50
C ILE A 144 2.17 -12.34 16.30
N LEU A 145 1.61 -11.13 16.44
CA LEU A 145 1.56 -10.14 15.36
C LEU A 145 2.87 -9.38 15.12
N LEU A 146 3.84 -9.46 16.04
CA LEU A 146 5.10 -8.75 15.92
C LEU A 146 5.84 -9.09 14.63
N ILE A 147 5.97 -10.38 14.30
CA ILE A 147 6.66 -10.83 13.09
C ILE A 147 6.00 -10.28 11.81
N PRO A 148 4.69 -10.51 11.54
CA PRO A 148 4.07 -9.99 10.33
C PRO A 148 4.07 -8.45 10.26
N ILE A 149 3.98 -7.75 11.39
CA ILE A 149 4.10 -6.27 11.44
C ILE A 149 5.51 -5.83 11.02
N LEU A 150 6.57 -6.44 11.57
CA LEU A 150 7.95 -6.09 11.22
C LEU A 150 8.25 -6.40 9.74
N LEU A 151 7.83 -7.56 9.24
CA LEU A 151 7.97 -7.91 7.82
C LEU A 151 7.20 -6.93 6.92
N SER A 152 5.99 -6.53 7.34
CA SER A 152 5.23 -5.49 6.67
C SER A 152 6.02 -4.19 6.59
N LEU A 153 6.56 -3.70 7.72
CA LEU A 153 7.33 -2.46 7.78
C LEU A 153 8.57 -2.46 6.88
N LEU A 154 9.32 -3.55 6.88
CA LEU A 154 10.52 -3.70 6.05
C LEU A 154 10.19 -3.74 4.57
N SER A 155 9.12 -4.44 4.19
CA SER A 155 8.70 -4.56 2.79
C SER A 155 8.04 -3.27 2.27
N LEU A 156 7.19 -2.61 3.07
CA LEU A 156 6.56 -1.33 2.73
C LEU A 156 7.60 -0.23 2.49
N ARG A 157 8.69 -0.19 3.26
CA ARG A 157 9.79 0.77 3.05
C ARG A 157 10.43 0.65 1.66
N LYS A 158 10.42 -0.56 1.09
CA LYS A 158 10.90 -0.85 -0.27
C LYS A 158 9.78 -0.84 -1.32
N ARG A 159 8.56 -0.42 -0.94
CA ARG A 159 7.34 -0.47 -1.76
C ARG A 159 6.98 -1.88 -2.26
N GLY A 160 7.31 -2.92 -1.50
CA GLY A 160 6.97 -4.28 -1.86
C GLY A 160 5.49 -4.58 -1.65
N TYR A 161 4.85 -5.22 -2.63
CA TYR A 161 3.44 -5.62 -2.53
C TYR A 161 3.14 -6.56 -1.34
N THR A 162 4.08 -7.45 -0.99
CA THR A 162 3.94 -8.32 0.18
C THR A 162 3.76 -7.53 1.48
N GLY A 163 4.47 -6.41 1.63
CA GLY A 163 4.36 -5.55 2.82
C GLY A 163 2.98 -4.93 2.97
N LEU A 164 2.39 -4.53 1.84
CA LEU A 164 1.02 -4.02 1.76
C LEU A 164 0.01 -5.11 2.17
N MET A 165 0.17 -6.34 1.67
CA MET A 165 -0.70 -7.46 2.05
C MET A 165 -0.61 -7.77 3.55
N LEU A 166 0.61 -7.82 4.09
CA LEU A 166 0.82 -8.06 5.52
C LEU A 166 0.24 -6.94 6.38
N ALA A 167 0.34 -5.68 5.94
CA ALA A 167 -0.30 -4.56 6.65
C ALA A 167 -1.82 -4.75 6.71
N PHE A 168 -2.47 -5.06 5.58
CA PHE A 168 -3.92 -5.30 5.56
C PHE A 168 -4.35 -6.49 6.41
N ALA A 169 -3.53 -7.53 6.49
CA ALA A 169 -3.80 -8.67 7.35
C ALA A 169 -3.61 -8.34 8.84
N ALA A 170 -2.61 -7.52 9.17
CA ALA A 170 -2.24 -7.23 10.55
C ALA A 170 -3.13 -6.16 11.21
N ILE A 171 -3.53 -5.10 10.49
CA ILE A 171 -4.25 -3.92 11.03
C ILE A 171 -5.56 -4.22 11.78
N PRO A 172 -6.42 -5.17 11.35
CA PRO A 172 -7.74 -5.36 11.97
C PRO A 172 -7.69 -5.69 13.48
N ILE A 173 -6.73 -6.49 13.93
CA ILE A 173 -6.63 -6.91 15.34
C ILE A 173 -6.23 -5.73 16.25
N PRO A 174 -5.19 -4.94 15.93
CA PRO A 174 -4.93 -3.65 16.57
C PRO A 174 -6.18 -2.76 16.64
N LEU A 175 -6.88 -2.51 15.52
CA LEU A 175 -8.09 -1.67 15.56
C LEU A 175 -9.14 -2.14 16.57
N ILE A 176 -9.39 -3.45 16.66
CA ILE A 176 -10.31 -4.01 17.66
C ILE A 176 -9.76 -3.82 19.07
N THR A 177 -8.47 -4.08 19.25
CA THR A 177 -7.77 -3.96 20.53
C THR A 177 -7.78 -2.51 21.04
N GLY A 178 -7.46 -1.54 20.20
CA GLY A 178 -7.54 -0.12 20.52
C GLY A 178 -8.95 0.31 20.93
N ALA A 179 -10.00 -0.18 20.25
CA ALA A 179 -11.38 0.12 20.65
C ALA A 179 -11.76 -0.46 22.02
N LEU A 180 -11.38 -1.72 22.27
CA LEU A 180 -11.59 -2.38 23.57
C LEU A 180 -10.81 -1.69 24.69
N ALA A 181 -9.56 -1.31 24.41
CA ALA A 181 -8.70 -0.60 25.34
C ALA A 181 -9.27 0.77 25.71
N VAL A 182 -9.68 1.58 24.73
CA VAL A 182 -10.31 2.88 24.99
C VAL A 182 -11.51 2.72 25.90
N ARG A 183 -12.39 1.74 25.63
CA ARG A 183 -13.53 1.46 26.50
C ARG A 183 -13.10 1.06 27.92
N ALA A 184 -12.15 0.13 28.04
CA ALA A 184 -11.68 -0.35 29.34
C ALA A 184 -11.03 0.76 30.18
N TYR A 185 -10.20 1.60 29.57
CA TYR A 185 -9.53 2.69 30.29
C TYR A 185 -10.45 3.87 30.58
N ILE A 186 -11.51 4.09 29.79
CA ILE A 186 -12.57 5.04 30.16
C ILE A 186 -13.33 4.56 31.40
N ASP A 187 -13.54 3.25 31.56
CA ASP A 187 -14.24 2.69 32.72
C ASP A 187 -13.52 3.02 34.05
N VAL A 188 -12.19 3.12 34.04
CA VAL A 188 -11.37 3.56 35.19
C VAL A 188 -11.76 4.96 35.70
N PHE A 189 -12.33 5.82 34.85
CA PHE A 189 -12.76 7.17 35.24
C PHE A 189 -14.21 7.23 35.73
N ILE A 190 -15.03 6.23 35.38
CA ILE A 190 -16.48 6.25 35.62
C ILE A 190 -16.86 5.28 36.74
N ASN A 191 -16.10 4.20 36.90
CA ASN A 191 -16.38 3.10 37.82
C ASN A 191 -15.31 3.03 38.94
N PRO A 192 -15.68 3.33 40.20
CA PRO A 192 -14.76 3.25 41.34
C PRO A 192 -14.14 1.86 41.54
N THR A 193 -14.86 0.79 41.22
CA THR A 193 -14.34 -0.58 41.32
C THR A 193 -13.25 -0.82 40.29
N ALA A 194 -13.47 -0.43 39.03
CA ALA A 194 -12.46 -0.55 37.97
C ALA A 194 -11.19 0.27 38.29
N LEU A 195 -11.35 1.45 38.89
CA LEU A 195 -10.22 2.24 39.37
C LEU A 195 -9.42 1.53 40.46
N GLN A 196 -10.10 0.91 41.42
CA GLN A 196 -9.47 0.21 42.52
C GLN A 196 -8.74 -1.04 42.03
N GLU A 197 -9.35 -1.80 41.12
CA GLU A 197 -8.74 -2.96 40.45
C GLU A 197 -7.50 -2.57 39.64
N ALA A 198 -7.57 -1.47 38.87
CA ALA A 198 -6.43 -0.96 38.11
C ALA A 198 -5.27 -0.53 39.03
N ALA A 199 -5.57 0.17 40.13
CA ALA A 199 -4.59 0.58 41.12
C ALA A 199 -3.90 -0.62 41.79
N GLN A 200 -4.68 -1.63 42.19
CA GLN A 200 -4.16 -2.87 42.77
C GLN A 200 -3.33 -3.68 41.77
N GLY A 201 -3.82 -3.86 40.54
CA GLY A 201 -3.14 -4.61 39.49
C GLY A 201 -1.81 -3.99 39.06
N LEU A 202 -1.68 -2.67 39.16
CA LEU A 202 -0.45 -1.94 38.91
C LEU A 202 0.43 -1.76 40.17
N GLY A 203 -0.09 -2.02 41.36
CA GLY A 203 0.61 -1.76 42.63
C GLY A 203 0.87 -0.27 42.91
N VAL A 204 -0.03 0.61 42.45
CA VAL A 204 0.13 2.07 42.55
C VAL A 204 -1.08 2.74 43.19
N SER A 205 -0.97 4.04 43.48
CA SER A 205 -2.10 4.83 43.96
C SER A 205 -3.21 4.94 42.91
N THR A 206 -4.45 5.18 43.34
CA THR A 206 -5.59 5.42 42.44
C THR A 206 -5.34 6.62 41.53
N THR A 207 -4.74 7.70 42.04
CA THR A 207 -4.35 8.86 41.22
C THR A 207 -3.37 8.47 40.11
N THR A 208 -2.35 7.68 40.44
CA THR A 208 -1.39 7.18 39.44
C THR A 208 -2.08 6.29 38.40
N ALA A 209 -2.98 5.41 38.84
CA ALA A 209 -3.74 4.54 37.94
C ALA A 209 -4.63 5.35 36.96
N GLN A 210 -5.27 6.42 37.43
CA GLN A 210 -6.04 7.33 36.57
C GLN A 210 -5.16 8.01 35.53
N ILE A 211 -3.96 8.47 35.90
CA ILE A 211 -3.02 9.09 34.95
C ILE A 211 -2.62 8.08 33.87
N VAL A 212 -2.25 6.85 34.27
CA VAL A 212 -1.89 5.77 33.34
C VAL A 212 -3.06 5.46 32.41
N ALA A 213 -4.27 5.29 32.95
CA ALA A 213 -5.47 5.06 32.14
C ALA A 213 -5.71 6.19 31.14
N GLY A 214 -5.53 7.46 31.53
CA GLY A 214 -5.65 8.61 30.65
C GLY A 214 -4.64 8.57 29.50
N VAL A 215 -3.38 8.24 29.78
CA VAL A 215 -2.35 8.05 28.74
C VAL A 215 -2.72 6.90 27.81
N MET A 216 -3.24 5.79 28.34
CA MET A 216 -3.63 4.64 27.52
C MET A 216 -4.86 4.93 26.65
N VAL A 217 -5.82 5.74 27.11
CA VAL A 217 -6.92 6.25 26.26
C VAL A 217 -6.35 7.03 25.07
N LEU A 218 -5.36 7.91 25.31
CA LEU A 218 -4.73 8.68 24.23
C LEU A 218 -4.04 7.75 23.21
N PHE A 219 -3.30 6.74 23.67
CA PHE A 219 -2.69 5.77 22.75
C PHE A 219 -3.73 4.94 22.00
N GLY A 220 -4.80 4.48 22.65
CA GLY A 220 -5.87 3.74 21.99
C GLY A 220 -6.60 4.56 20.93
N ILE A 221 -6.87 5.84 21.19
CA ILE A 221 -7.45 6.76 20.19
C ILE A 221 -6.44 7.00 19.05
N ALA A 222 -5.17 7.24 19.37
CA ALA A 222 -4.12 7.45 18.39
C ALA A 222 -3.97 6.24 17.47
N GLU A 223 -3.95 5.03 18.03
CA GLU A 223 -3.94 3.76 17.31
C GLU A 223 -5.10 3.68 16.31
N LEU A 224 -6.33 3.88 16.77
CA LEU A 224 -7.54 3.82 15.93
C LEU A 224 -7.45 4.80 14.76
N VAL A 225 -7.12 6.06 15.05
CA VAL A 225 -7.06 7.12 14.03
C VAL A 225 -5.93 6.86 13.03
N LEU A 226 -4.74 6.54 13.51
CA LEU A 226 -3.56 6.36 12.67
C LEU A 226 -3.68 5.11 11.79
N LEU A 227 -4.16 3.99 12.32
CA LEU A 227 -4.34 2.76 11.55
C LEU A 227 -5.51 2.86 10.56
N SER A 228 -6.61 3.53 10.93
CA SER A 228 -7.72 3.82 10.00
C SER A 228 -7.27 4.73 8.85
N TYR A 229 -6.46 5.73 9.13
CA TYR A 229 -5.86 6.56 8.10
C TYR A 229 -4.88 5.76 7.22
N ALA A 230 -4.02 4.95 7.84
CA ALA A 230 -3.04 4.14 7.12
C ALA A 230 -3.71 3.14 6.17
N ILE A 231 -4.73 2.39 6.64
CA ILE A 231 -5.44 1.41 5.81
C ILE A 231 -6.13 2.07 4.62
N TYR A 232 -6.79 3.22 4.84
CA TYR A 232 -7.42 4.00 3.78
C TYR A 232 -6.39 4.47 2.75
N MET A 233 -5.29 5.07 3.20
CA MET A 233 -4.27 5.61 2.31
C MET A 233 -3.50 4.52 1.56
N PHE A 234 -3.21 3.40 2.21
CA PHE A 234 -2.63 2.24 1.57
C PHE A 234 -3.55 1.65 0.50
N TYR A 235 -4.86 1.60 0.74
CA TYR A 235 -5.82 1.15 -0.27
C TYR A 235 -5.89 2.11 -1.47
N LYS A 236 -5.98 3.42 -1.17
CA LYS A 236 -6.03 4.49 -2.18
C LYS A 236 -4.77 4.52 -3.04
N HIS A 237 -3.61 4.31 -2.41
CA HIS A 237 -2.29 4.38 -3.06
C HIS A 237 -1.65 3.00 -3.28
N ARG A 238 -2.44 1.93 -3.33
CA ARG A 238 -1.96 0.54 -3.50
C ARG A 238 -1.08 0.33 -4.72
N HIS A 239 -1.26 1.15 -5.75
CA HIS A 239 -0.50 1.09 -7.00
C HIS A 239 0.94 1.60 -6.87
N ALA A 240 1.30 2.22 -5.74
CA ALA A 240 2.68 2.55 -5.44
C ALA A 240 3.53 1.31 -5.09
N PHE A 241 2.87 0.19 -4.79
CA PHE A 241 3.51 -1.05 -4.36
C PHE A 241 3.54 -2.05 -5.52
N LEU A 242 4.72 -2.59 -5.81
CA LEU A 242 4.98 -3.49 -6.94
C LEU A 242 5.47 -4.86 -6.47
#